data_AF-U4UQL1-F1
#
_entry.id   AF-U4UQL1-F1
#
_cell.length_a   1.000
_cell.length_b   1.000
_cell.length_c   1.000
_cell.angle_alpha   90.00
_cell.angle_beta   90.00
_cell.angle_gamma   90.00
#
_symmetry.space_group_name_H-M   'P 1'
#
loop_
_entity.id
_entity.type
_entity.pdbx_description
1 polymer ?
#
loop_
_entity_poly.entity_id
_entity_poly.type
_entity_poly.pdbx_seq_one_letter_code
_entity_poly.pdbx_strand_id
1 'polypeptide(L)'
;SPLRSLLISFSIKKNFPKLGRGEESNPALRVLYGMRVFCICMIITDHRFGTFLSSGILNFNTVEEQYRSFFGTLFFHGDLFVDSFFILSGLLVTYCLLVQWEKKFLNPAYVIILRYMRLTPLYAFVIFFCATFFDFVGFGPMWKIIISPEVQDCRKNWWTNLLYISNYVNADHMCMVHSWYLSCDFHYFILALALTILIYKMKRTGLALLGLVFLASILIPFIIVFIYQRPAVLFFYLDFIRSPKSHPDFLLTYIKSHARSTPYIVGIIAGYMFYRLRQHKVSVNWVSRVFESKQLLAVVV
;
A
#
# COMPACT_ATOMS: atom_id res chain seq x y z
N SER A 1 22.11 2.73 30.25
CA SER A 1 22.82 2.18 29.08
C SER A 1 21.94 2.25 27.83
N PRO A 2 22.53 2.29 26.63
CA PRO A 2 21.80 2.22 25.36
C PRO A 2 20.89 0.99 25.27
N LEU A 3 21.35 -0.15 25.79
CA LEU A 3 20.59 -1.40 25.86
C LEU A 3 19.30 -1.26 26.68
N ARG A 4 19.36 -0.58 27.85
CA ARG A 4 18.17 -0.30 28.66
C ARG A 4 17.17 0.58 27.89
N SER A 5 17.65 1.59 27.15
CA SER A 5 16.78 2.44 26.32
C SER A 5 16.12 1.66 25.18
N LEU A 6 16.87 0.76 24.55
CA LEU A 6 16.37 -0.15 23.52
C LEU A 6 15.26 -1.06 24.09
N LEU A 7 15.51 -1.74 25.21
CA LEU A 7 14.53 -2.62 25.86
C LEU A 7 13.26 -1.87 26.30
N ILE A 8 13.41 -0.66 26.85
CA ILE A 8 12.28 0.20 27.24
C ILE A 8 11.47 0.64 26.00
N SER A 9 12.09 0.74 24.82
CA SER A 9 11.40 1.09 23.58
C SER A 9 10.42 0.01 23.11
N PHE A 10 10.56 -1.24 23.58
CA PHE A 10 9.63 -2.35 23.33
C PHE A 10 8.61 -2.56 24.48
N SER A 11 8.60 -1.71 25.51
CA SER A 11 7.68 -1.85 26.64
C SER A 11 6.23 -1.56 26.24
N ILE A 12 5.37 -2.58 26.32
CA ILE A 12 3.92 -2.46 26.06
C ILE A 12 3.30 -1.42 27.00
N LYS A 13 3.59 -1.48 28.30
CA LYS A 13 3.05 -0.54 29.30
C LYS A 13 3.34 0.92 28.96
N LYS A 14 4.51 1.21 28.37
CA LYS A 14 4.91 2.58 27.97
C LYS A 14 4.33 3.01 26.63
N ASN A 15 4.17 2.08 25.69
CA ASN A 15 3.76 2.39 24.31
C ASN A 15 2.25 2.30 24.09
N PHE A 16 1.54 1.43 24.81
CA PHE A 16 0.11 1.21 24.64
C PHE A 16 -0.72 2.50 24.81
N PRO A 17 -0.50 3.35 25.84
CA PRO A 17 -1.24 4.61 25.98
C PRO A 17 -0.95 5.63 24.87
N LYS A 18 0.12 5.44 24.08
CA LYS A 18 0.46 6.34 22.96
C LYS A 18 -0.30 5.98 21.68
N LEU A 19 -0.83 4.76 21.56
CA LEU A 19 -1.55 4.31 20.36
C LEU A 19 -2.83 5.11 20.11
N GLY A 20 -3.50 5.55 21.18
CA GLY A 20 -4.70 6.39 21.07
C GLY A 20 -4.41 7.88 20.88
N ARG A 21 -3.15 8.32 20.87
CA ARG A 21 -2.80 9.73 20.68
C ARG A 21 -2.68 10.04 19.19
N GLY A 22 -3.43 11.07 18.77
CA GLY A 22 -3.30 11.60 17.41
C GLY A 22 -1.95 12.27 17.18
N GLU A 23 -1.47 12.23 15.94
CA GLU A 23 -0.26 12.95 15.54
C GLU A 23 -0.52 14.47 15.57
N GLU A 24 0.26 15.20 16.36
CA GLU A 24 0.10 16.65 16.56
C GLU A 24 1.12 17.49 15.77
N SER A 25 2.13 16.86 15.15
CA SER A 25 3.23 17.56 14.49
C SER A 25 2.82 18.49 13.35
N ASN A 26 1.74 18.16 12.63
CA ASN A 26 1.19 19.03 11.60
C ASN A 26 -0.35 18.91 11.53
N PRO A 27 -1.10 19.89 12.07
CA PRO A 27 -2.57 19.87 12.05
C PRO A 27 -3.16 19.70 10.64
N ALA A 28 -2.50 20.25 9.61
CA ALA A 28 -2.97 20.16 8.23
C ALA A 28 -2.89 18.72 7.64
N LEU A 29 -2.08 17.84 8.23
CA LEU A 29 -1.93 16.44 7.79
C LEU A 29 -2.73 15.46 8.65
N ARG A 30 -3.40 15.93 9.72
CA ARG A 30 -4.09 15.08 10.70
C ARG A 30 -5.15 14.19 10.06
N VAL A 31 -5.95 14.75 9.15
CA VAL A 31 -6.98 14.01 8.41
C VAL A 31 -6.37 12.88 7.58
N LEU A 32 -5.21 13.09 6.96
CA LEU A 32 -4.53 12.07 6.15
C LEU A 32 -4.08 10.88 6.99
N TYR A 33 -3.65 11.10 8.24
CA TYR A 33 -3.34 10.01 9.16
C TYR A 33 -4.60 9.21 9.54
N GLY A 34 -5.73 9.88 9.77
CA GLY A 34 -7.02 9.22 10.00
C GLY A 34 -7.47 8.38 8.80
N MET A 35 -7.35 8.93 7.58
CA MET A 35 -7.65 8.21 6.35
C MET A 35 -6.77 6.95 6.18
N ARG A 36 -5.50 7.01 6.56
CA ARG A 36 -4.62 5.82 6.53
C ARG A 36 -5.10 4.73 7.48
N VAL A 37 -5.50 5.08 8.70
CA VAL A 37 -6.05 4.10 9.66
C VAL A 37 -7.30 3.45 9.07
N PHE A 38 -8.21 4.25 8.51
CA PHE A 38 -9.40 3.74 7.84
C PHE A 38 -9.06 2.79 6.68
N CYS A 39 -8.14 3.16 5.78
CA CYS A 39 -7.71 2.29 4.68
C CYS A 39 -7.15 0.96 5.20
N ILE A 40 -6.30 0.99 6.23
CA ILE A 40 -5.72 -0.23 6.82
C ILE A 40 -6.82 -1.11 7.44
N CYS A 41 -7.80 -0.54 8.14
CA CYS A 41 -8.92 -1.30 8.68
C CYS A 41 -9.72 -2.00 7.56
N MET A 42 -10.01 -1.29 6.47
CA MET A 42 -10.71 -1.87 5.33
C MET A 42 -9.91 -2.98 4.64
N ILE A 43 -8.59 -2.81 4.47
CA ILE A 43 -7.69 -3.85 3.92
C ILE A 43 -7.68 -5.11 4.80
N ILE A 44 -7.65 -4.94 6.13
CA ILE A 44 -7.70 -6.08 7.07
C ILE A 44 -9.04 -6.81 6.95
N THR A 45 -10.15 -6.07 6.90
CA THR A 45 -11.49 -6.66 6.73
C THR A 45 -11.61 -7.41 5.41
N ASP A 46 -11.12 -6.84 4.30
CA ASP A 46 -11.11 -7.48 2.98
C ASP A 46 -10.31 -8.79 2.99
N HIS A 47 -9.06 -8.77 3.47
CA HIS A 47 -8.27 -10.00 3.56
C HIS A 47 -8.88 -11.06 4.50
N ARG A 48 -9.54 -10.63 5.58
CA ARG A 48 -10.26 -11.55 6.46
C ARG A 48 -11.45 -12.17 5.73
N PHE A 49 -12.19 -11.38 4.97
CA PHE A 49 -13.33 -11.84 4.19
C PHE A 49 -12.90 -12.81 3.07
N GLY A 50 -11.85 -12.48 2.31
CA GLY A 50 -11.28 -13.39 1.30
C GLY A 50 -10.80 -14.72 1.90
N THR A 51 -10.13 -14.68 3.06
CA THR A 51 -9.71 -15.92 3.77
C THR A 51 -10.91 -16.74 4.27
N PHE A 52 -12.02 -16.09 4.61
CA PHE A 52 -13.25 -16.80 4.98
C PHE A 52 -13.87 -17.49 3.75
N LEU A 53 -13.92 -16.79 2.61
CA LEU A 53 -14.46 -17.32 1.36
C LEU A 53 -13.58 -18.39 0.69
N SER A 54 -12.29 -18.46 1.01
CA SER A 54 -11.41 -19.54 0.53
C SER A 54 -11.67 -20.88 1.25
N SER A 55 -12.46 -20.88 2.33
CA SER A 55 -12.85 -22.08 3.07
C SER A 55 -14.09 -22.77 2.46
N GLY A 56 -14.59 -23.83 3.10
CA GLY A 56 -15.74 -24.59 2.61
C GLY A 56 -17.03 -23.75 2.62
N ILE A 57 -17.57 -23.47 1.43
CA ILE A 57 -18.85 -22.77 1.24
C ILE A 57 -19.95 -23.81 1.01
N LEU A 58 -20.97 -23.83 1.87
CA LEU A 58 -22.13 -24.72 1.74
C LEU A 58 -23.17 -24.21 0.74
N ASN A 59 -23.30 -22.88 0.60
CA ASN A 59 -24.33 -22.24 -0.21
C ASN A 59 -23.72 -21.24 -1.20
N PHE A 60 -23.40 -21.73 -2.40
CA PHE A 60 -22.75 -20.93 -3.44
C PHE A 60 -23.65 -19.78 -3.93
N ASN A 61 -24.96 -20.03 -4.06
CA ASN A 61 -25.92 -19.04 -4.55
C ASN A 61 -25.93 -17.77 -3.68
N THR A 62 -25.89 -17.92 -2.35
CA THR A 62 -25.87 -16.79 -1.42
C THR A 62 -24.61 -15.94 -1.57
N VAL A 63 -23.46 -16.56 -1.84
CA VAL A 63 -22.21 -15.83 -2.07
C VAL A 63 -22.28 -15.08 -3.40
N GLU A 64 -22.81 -15.71 -4.46
CA GLU A 64 -22.96 -15.07 -5.76
C GLU A 64 -23.94 -13.87 -5.71
N GLU A 65 -25.05 -13.98 -4.98
CA GLU A 65 -25.97 -12.86 -4.74
C GLU A 65 -25.28 -11.69 -4.04
N GLN A 66 -24.34 -11.96 -3.12
CA GLN A 66 -23.57 -10.90 -2.45
C GLN A 66 -22.68 -10.13 -3.42
N TYR A 67 -22.08 -10.75 -4.44
CA TYR A 67 -21.30 -10.02 -5.47
C TYR A 67 -22.12 -8.97 -6.21
N ARG A 68 -23.44 -9.18 -6.33
CA ARG A 68 -24.38 -8.25 -6.98
C ARG A 68 -24.86 -7.14 -6.05
N SER A 69 -24.60 -7.25 -4.76
CA SER A 69 -24.98 -6.23 -3.77
C SER A 69 -23.96 -5.10 -3.74
N PHE A 70 -24.42 -3.86 -3.51
CA PHE A 70 -23.56 -2.68 -3.42
C PHE A 70 -22.42 -2.84 -2.40
N PHE A 71 -22.75 -3.31 -1.19
CA PHE A 71 -21.75 -3.53 -0.15
C PHE A 71 -20.80 -4.68 -0.50
N GLY A 72 -21.31 -5.75 -1.12
CA GLY A 72 -20.46 -6.83 -1.61
C GLY A 72 -19.44 -6.34 -2.62
N THR A 73 -19.86 -5.59 -3.65
CA THR A 73 -18.94 -5.01 -4.65
C THR A 73 -17.86 -4.12 -4.01
N LEU A 74 -18.23 -3.31 -3.00
CA LEU A 74 -17.28 -2.48 -2.27
C LEU A 74 -16.23 -3.30 -1.52
N PHE A 75 -16.64 -4.39 -0.87
CA PHE A 75 -15.70 -5.27 -0.15
C PHE A 75 -14.85 -6.11 -1.10
N PHE A 76 -15.41 -6.62 -2.20
CA PHE A 76 -14.67 -7.38 -3.21
C PHE A 76 -13.62 -6.54 -3.93
N HIS A 77 -13.81 -5.23 -4.06
CA HIS A 77 -12.81 -4.29 -4.57
C HIS A 77 -12.05 -3.57 -3.43
N GLY A 78 -11.69 -4.34 -2.39
CA GLY A 78 -10.86 -3.86 -1.28
C GLY A 78 -9.49 -3.34 -1.72
N ASP A 79 -9.03 -3.73 -2.92
CA ASP A 79 -7.81 -3.26 -3.55
C ASP A 79 -7.77 -1.74 -3.81
N LEU A 80 -8.93 -1.07 -3.88
CA LEU A 80 -9.04 0.39 -3.96
C LEU A 80 -8.56 1.09 -2.67
N PHE A 81 -8.68 0.43 -1.51
CA PHE A 81 -8.13 0.96 -0.26
C PHE A 81 -6.61 0.87 -0.23
N VAL A 82 -6.02 -0.13 -0.90
CA VAL A 82 -4.56 -0.22 -1.09
C VAL A 82 -4.07 0.92 -1.97
N ASP A 83 -4.78 1.24 -3.05
CA ASP A 83 -4.45 2.36 -3.93
C ASP A 83 -4.55 3.70 -3.19
N SER A 84 -5.59 3.87 -2.38
CA SER A 84 -5.74 5.04 -1.50
C SER A 84 -4.58 5.14 -0.51
N PHE A 85 -4.16 4.02 0.09
CA PHE A 85 -3.00 3.97 0.96
C PHE A 85 -1.71 4.38 0.22
N PHE A 86 -1.49 3.90 -1.00
CA PHE A 86 -0.33 4.29 -1.82
C PHE A 86 -0.33 5.78 -2.18
N ILE A 87 -1.49 6.36 -2.53
CA ILE A 87 -1.61 7.82 -2.77
C ILE A 87 -1.20 8.59 -1.53
N LEU A 88 -1.75 8.23 -0.36
CA LEU A 88 -1.41 8.87 0.93
C LEU A 88 0.06 8.67 1.29
N SER A 89 0.67 7.55 0.92
CA SER A 89 2.10 7.26 1.11
C SER A 89 2.99 8.15 0.25
N GLY A 90 2.73 8.23 -1.06
CA GLY A 90 3.45 9.13 -1.95
C GLY A 90 3.36 10.60 -1.53
N LEU A 91 2.14 11.06 -1.20
CA LEU A 91 1.88 12.44 -0.78
C LEU A 91 2.71 12.82 0.43
N LEU A 92 2.61 12.03 1.51
CA LEU A 92 3.27 12.35 2.77
C LEU A 92 4.80 12.22 2.67
N VAL A 93 5.31 11.23 1.93
CA VAL A 93 6.76 11.09 1.71
C VAL A 93 7.30 12.30 0.98
N THR A 94 6.73 12.66 -0.17
CA THR A 94 7.21 13.79 -0.97
C THR A 94 7.07 15.10 -0.22
N TYR A 95 5.92 15.36 0.41
CA TYR A 95 5.68 16.57 1.18
C TYR A 95 6.68 16.72 2.34
N CYS A 96 6.82 15.70 3.18
CA CYS A 96 7.71 15.76 4.35
C CYS A 96 9.18 15.89 3.95
N LEU A 97 9.62 15.20 2.89
CA LEU A 97 11.00 15.31 2.40
C LEU A 97 11.31 16.72 1.89
N LEU A 98 10.41 17.33 1.11
CA LEU A 98 10.61 18.70 0.62
C LEU A 98 10.70 19.70 1.77
N VAL A 99 9.76 19.68 2.72
CA VAL A 99 9.78 20.55 3.91
C VAL A 99 11.03 20.33 4.75
N GLN A 100 11.49 19.09 4.90
CA GLN A 100 12.68 18.78 5.68
C GLN A 100 13.96 19.28 4.99
N TRP A 101 14.04 19.15 3.66
CA TRP A 101 15.20 19.58 2.89
C TRP A 101 15.32 21.09 2.72
N GLU A 102 14.24 21.86 2.90
CA GLU A 102 14.34 23.31 3.10
C GLU A 102 15.18 23.67 4.33
N LYS A 103 15.08 22.87 5.40
CA LYS A 103 15.79 23.13 6.67
C LYS A 103 17.19 22.55 6.65
N LYS A 104 17.30 21.26 6.28
CA LYS A 104 18.57 20.54 6.26
C LYS A 104 18.49 19.38 5.28
N PHE A 105 19.42 19.34 4.33
CA PHE A 105 19.55 18.20 3.44
C PHE A 105 19.92 16.94 4.23
N LEU A 106 19.10 15.89 4.10
CA LEU A 106 19.32 14.59 4.71
C LEU A 106 19.96 13.65 3.70
N ASN A 107 20.95 12.86 4.15
CA ASN A 107 21.55 11.82 3.32
C ASN A 107 20.48 10.78 2.90
N PRO A 108 20.25 10.56 1.60
CA PRO A 108 19.25 9.61 1.10
C PRO A 108 19.44 8.19 1.66
N ALA A 109 20.67 7.71 1.76
CA ALA A 109 20.98 6.39 2.31
C ALA A 109 20.54 6.27 3.77
N TYR A 110 20.76 7.34 4.56
CA TYR A 110 20.32 7.38 5.95
C TYR A 110 18.80 7.32 6.07
N VAL A 111 18.06 8.02 5.20
CA VAL A 111 16.58 7.99 5.18
C VAL A 111 16.06 6.59 4.82
N ILE A 112 16.71 5.88 3.89
CA ILE A 112 16.39 4.49 3.54
C ILE A 112 16.65 3.56 4.73
N ILE A 113 17.81 3.66 5.37
CA ILE A 113 18.16 2.83 6.53
C ILE A 113 17.17 3.07 7.68
N LEU A 114 16.81 4.32 7.96
CA LEU A 114 15.81 4.64 8.99
C LEU A 114 14.45 4.01 8.69
N ARG A 115 13.99 4.05 7.44
CA ARG A 115 12.72 3.41 7.05
C ARG A 115 12.81 1.89 7.20
N TYR A 116 13.90 1.28 6.74
CA TYR A 116 14.13 -0.15 6.88
C TYR A 116 14.13 -0.58 8.36
N MET A 117 14.90 0.10 9.21
CA MET A 117 14.98 -0.19 10.65
C MET A 117 13.66 0.09 11.39
N ARG A 118 12.77 0.92 10.84
CA ARG A 118 11.44 1.17 11.41
C ARG A 118 10.46 0.03 11.12
N LEU A 119 10.47 -0.52 9.91
CA LEU A 119 9.46 -1.48 9.44
C LEU A 119 9.91 -2.93 9.62
N THR A 120 11.16 -3.23 9.26
CA THR A 120 11.67 -4.60 9.16
C THR A 120 11.69 -5.36 10.48
N PRO A 121 11.97 -4.80 11.67
CA PRO A 121 11.99 -5.58 12.91
C PRO A 121 10.63 -6.20 13.24
N LEU A 122 9.54 -5.42 13.10
CA LEU A 122 8.20 -5.93 13.31
C LEU A 122 7.83 -6.95 12.23
N TYR A 123 8.18 -6.65 10.97
CA TYR A 123 7.89 -7.55 9.86
C TYR A 123 8.61 -8.90 10.01
N ALA A 124 9.88 -8.89 10.41
CA ALA A 124 10.67 -10.09 10.71
C ALA A 124 10.05 -10.92 11.84
N PHE A 125 9.54 -10.28 12.90
CA PHE A 125 8.83 -10.98 13.97
C PHE A 125 7.57 -11.68 13.46
N VAL A 126 6.77 -11.02 12.62
CA VAL A 126 5.56 -11.61 12.03
C VAL A 126 5.92 -12.77 11.09
N ILE A 127 6.95 -12.62 10.25
CA ILE A 127 7.45 -13.70 9.38
C ILE A 127 7.90 -14.90 10.22
N PHE A 128 8.66 -14.65 11.28
CA PHE A 128 9.10 -15.69 12.21
C PHE A 128 7.90 -16.42 12.83
N PHE A 129 6.90 -15.69 13.30
CA PHE A 129 5.66 -16.28 13.82
C PHE A 129 4.94 -17.14 12.77
N CYS A 130 4.79 -16.64 11.53
CA CYS A 130 4.18 -17.36 10.42
C CYS A 130 4.96 -18.63 10.05
N ALA A 131 6.29 -18.59 10.06
CA ALA A 131 7.13 -19.74 9.72
C ALA A 131 7.19 -20.81 10.82
N THR A 132 6.91 -20.46 12.08
CA THR A 132 7.13 -21.36 13.24
C THR A 132 5.84 -21.74 13.95
N PHE A 133 5.15 -20.77 14.55
CA PHE A 133 4.03 -21.01 15.46
C PHE A 133 2.69 -21.13 14.74
N PHE A 134 2.52 -20.46 13.59
CA PHE A 134 1.20 -20.29 12.97
C PHE A 134 0.50 -21.61 12.63
N ASP A 135 1.26 -22.66 12.29
CA ASP A 135 0.72 -24.01 12.04
C ASP A 135 0.01 -24.64 13.27
N PHE A 136 0.30 -24.17 14.49
CA PHE A 136 -0.20 -24.72 15.76
C PHE A 136 -1.27 -23.85 16.45
N VAL A 137 -1.58 -22.67 15.91
CA VAL A 137 -2.44 -21.68 16.60
C VAL A 137 -3.93 -21.96 16.40
N GLY A 138 -4.31 -22.60 15.30
CA GLY A 138 -5.71 -22.85 14.98
C GLY A 138 -6.13 -24.30 15.10
N PHE A 139 -7.45 -24.49 15.06
CA PHE A 139 -8.12 -25.78 15.22
C PHE A 139 -9.09 -26.02 14.07
N GLY A 140 -9.37 -27.29 13.77
CA GLY A 140 -10.35 -27.70 12.76
C GLY A 140 -9.74 -28.35 11.52
N PRO A 141 -10.56 -29.11 10.76
CA PRO A 141 -10.08 -29.96 9.66
C PRO A 141 -9.48 -29.16 8.49
N MET A 142 -9.96 -27.93 8.27
CA MET A 142 -9.47 -27.06 7.19
C MET A 142 -8.19 -26.31 7.56
N TRP A 143 -7.80 -26.25 8.84
CA TRP A 143 -6.69 -25.42 9.29
C TRP A 143 -5.37 -25.84 8.64
N LYS A 144 -5.00 -27.12 8.73
CA LYS A 144 -3.75 -27.63 8.14
C LYS A 144 -3.76 -27.54 6.62
N ILE A 145 -4.91 -27.76 5.98
CA ILE A 145 -5.04 -27.69 4.52
C ILE A 145 -4.74 -26.28 4.01
N ILE A 146 -5.24 -25.24 4.69
CA ILE A 146 -5.08 -23.85 4.26
C ILE A 146 -3.75 -23.25 4.76
N ILE A 147 -3.38 -23.50 6.01
CA ILE A 147 -2.27 -22.81 6.68
C ILE A 147 -0.92 -23.49 6.47
N SER A 148 -0.86 -24.83 6.38
CA SER A 148 0.43 -25.50 6.25
C SER A 148 1.18 -25.13 4.95
N PRO A 149 0.55 -24.96 3.78
CA PRO A 149 1.23 -24.42 2.59
C PRO A 149 1.82 -23.03 2.82
N GLU A 150 1.07 -22.14 3.46
CA GLU A 150 1.52 -20.78 3.81
C GLU A 150 2.75 -20.80 4.73
N VAL A 151 2.76 -21.69 5.72
CA VAL A 151 3.90 -21.88 6.63
C VAL A 151 5.13 -22.38 5.86
N GLN A 152 4.97 -23.30 4.91
CA GLN A 152 6.09 -23.78 4.10
C GLN A 152 6.66 -22.70 3.17
N ASP A 153 5.79 -21.92 2.54
CA ASP A 153 6.20 -20.77 1.72
C ASP A 153 7.02 -19.78 2.57
N CYS A 154 6.57 -19.50 3.81
CA CYS A 154 7.31 -18.66 4.74
C CYS A 154 8.67 -19.26 5.16
N ARG A 155 8.75 -20.57 5.42
CA ARG A 155 10.04 -21.22 5.75
C ARG A 155 11.03 -21.17 4.59
N LYS A 156 10.56 -21.27 3.35
CA LYS A 156 11.42 -21.30 2.15
C LYS A 156 11.79 -19.89 1.67
N ASN A 157 10.86 -18.94 1.75
CA ASN A 157 10.98 -17.63 1.08
C ASN A 157 10.97 -16.41 2.02
N TRP A 158 11.06 -16.57 3.35
CA TRP A 158 11.10 -15.46 4.32
C TRP A 158 12.09 -14.34 3.96
N TRP A 159 13.25 -14.70 3.41
CA TRP A 159 14.32 -13.77 3.06
C TRP A 159 13.89 -12.78 1.98
N THR A 160 13.03 -13.20 1.04
CA THR A 160 12.51 -12.33 -0.03
C THR A 160 11.67 -11.19 0.54
N ASN A 161 10.89 -11.46 1.58
CA ASN A 161 10.08 -10.47 2.29
C ASN A 161 10.97 -9.46 3.04
N LEU A 162 12.03 -9.92 3.72
CA LEU A 162 12.95 -9.02 4.43
C LEU A 162 13.73 -8.10 3.48
N LEU A 163 14.06 -8.59 2.29
CA LEU A 163 14.67 -7.80 1.23
C LEU A 163 13.65 -6.96 0.44
N TYR A 164 12.35 -7.06 0.76
CA TYR A 164 11.25 -6.39 0.06
C TYR A 164 11.11 -6.75 -1.43
N ILE A 165 11.59 -7.92 -1.86
CA ILE A 165 11.55 -8.38 -3.27
C ILE A 165 10.62 -9.58 -3.50
N SER A 166 9.80 -9.96 -2.52
CA SER A 166 8.89 -11.12 -2.60
C SER A 166 7.86 -11.02 -3.71
N ASN A 167 7.54 -9.82 -4.18
CA ASN A 167 6.64 -9.64 -5.32
C ASN A 167 7.32 -9.92 -6.67
N TYR A 168 8.64 -10.06 -6.73
CA TYR A 168 9.40 -10.40 -7.95
C TYR A 168 9.99 -11.81 -7.89
N VAL A 169 10.58 -12.20 -6.77
CA VAL A 169 11.27 -13.48 -6.60
C VAL A 169 10.33 -14.49 -5.94
N ASN A 170 10.15 -15.65 -6.57
CA ASN A 170 9.28 -16.75 -6.08
C ASN A 170 7.88 -16.25 -5.70
N ALA A 171 7.30 -15.36 -6.52
CA ALA A 171 6.06 -14.67 -6.20
C ALA A 171 4.85 -15.63 -6.10
N ASP A 172 4.89 -16.74 -6.82
CA ASP A 172 3.98 -17.89 -6.76
C ASP A 172 4.08 -18.69 -5.45
N HIS A 173 5.16 -18.52 -4.69
CA HIS A 173 5.40 -19.12 -3.37
C HIS A 173 5.74 -18.05 -2.32
N MET A 174 5.16 -16.85 -2.45
CA MET A 174 5.45 -15.76 -1.53
C MET A 174 4.99 -16.08 -0.10
N CYS A 175 5.76 -15.63 0.88
CA CYS A 175 5.34 -15.64 2.28
C CYS A 175 4.38 -14.48 2.52
N MET A 176 3.24 -14.76 3.14
CA MET A 176 2.14 -13.87 3.46
C MET A 176 1.63 -13.09 2.25
N VAL A 177 0.65 -13.64 1.54
CA VAL A 177 0.07 -13.00 0.34
C VAL A 177 -0.27 -11.54 0.58
N HIS A 178 -0.97 -11.23 1.68
CA HIS A 178 -1.40 -9.88 2.05
C HIS A 178 -0.24 -8.89 2.29
N SER A 179 1.00 -9.35 2.42
CA SER A 179 2.18 -8.50 2.65
C SER A 179 2.82 -7.95 1.36
N TRP A 180 2.32 -8.36 0.18
CA TRP A 180 2.83 -7.94 -1.13
C TRP A 180 2.99 -6.42 -1.27
N TYR A 181 2.08 -5.65 -0.68
CA TYR A 181 2.08 -4.18 -0.78
C TYR A 181 3.28 -3.55 -0.06
N LEU A 182 3.87 -4.22 0.93
CA LEU A 182 5.06 -3.72 1.64
C LEU A 182 6.28 -3.66 0.71
N SER A 183 6.45 -4.68 -0.15
CA SER A 183 7.47 -4.68 -1.19
C SER A 183 7.30 -3.51 -2.16
N CYS A 184 6.07 -3.34 -2.67
CA CYS A 184 5.73 -2.21 -3.54
C CYS A 184 5.98 -0.87 -2.86
N ASP A 185 5.51 -0.66 -1.64
CA ASP A 185 5.69 0.57 -0.87
C ASP A 185 7.17 0.91 -0.64
N PHE A 186 8.02 -0.10 -0.39
CA PHE A 186 9.47 0.11 -0.24
C PHE A 186 10.14 0.50 -1.57
N HIS A 187 9.78 -0.15 -2.69
CA HIS A 187 10.26 0.22 -4.02
C HIS A 187 9.82 1.65 -4.40
N TYR A 188 8.55 1.97 -4.20
CA TYR A 188 7.99 3.29 -4.50
C TYR A 188 8.59 4.38 -3.62
N PHE A 189 8.93 4.06 -2.38
CA PHE A 189 9.64 5.00 -1.52
C PHE A 189 11.01 5.37 -2.06
N ILE A 190 11.80 4.40 -2.51
CA ILE A 190 13.12 4.64 -3.11
C ILE A 190 12.96 5.51 -4.36
N LEU A 191 11.98 5.18 -5.21
CA LEU A 191 11.64 5.97 -6.39
C LEU A 191 11.25 7.40 -6.01
N ALA A 192 10.37 7.56 -5.02
CA ALA A 192 9.91 8.87 -4.57
C ALA A 192 11.03 9.70 -3.96
N LEU A 193 11.93 9.09 -3.19
CA LEU A 193 13.11 9.74 -2.65
C LEU A 193 13.99 10.26 -3.81
N ALA A 194 14.30 9.43 -4.80
CA ALA A 194 15.08 9.82 -5.97
C ALA A 194 14.42 10.96 -6.77
N LEU A 195 13.14 10.84 -7.08
CA LEU A 195 12.37 11.87 -7.79
C LEU A 195 12.31 13.17 -7.01
N THR A 196 12.07 13.11 -5.70
CA THR A 196 11.98 14.30 -4.85
C THR A 196 13.33 15.02 -4.74
N ILE A 197 14.46 14.27 -4.66
CA ILE A 197 15.81 14.85 -4.71
C ILE A 197 16.03 15.57 -6.04
N LEU A 198 15.64 14.95 -7.14
CA LEU A 198 15.81 15.53 -8.47
C LEU A 198 14.94 16.79 -8.65
N ILE A 199 13.70 16.78 -8.15
CA ILE A 199 12.83 17.96 -8.13
C ILE A 199 13.44 19.08 -7.28
N TYR A 200 14.04 18.74 -6.13
CA TYR A 200 14.67 19.71 -5.23
C TYR A 200 15.93 20.34 -5.86
N LYS A 201 16.82 19.53 -6.45
CA LYS A 201 18.08 20.02 -7.04
C LYS A 201 17.92 20.60 -8.45
N MET A 202 17.09 19.97 -9.28
CA MET A 202 16.94 20.25 -10.71
C MET A 202 15.46 20.21 -11.10
N LYS A 203 14.69 21.21 -10.65
CA LYS A 203 13.23 21.29 -10.78
C LYS A 203 12.69 20.89 -12.17
N ARG A 204 13.23 21.44 -13.26
CA ARG A 204 12.75 21.15 -14.63
C ARG A 204 12.93 19.67 -14.98
N THR A 205 14.14 19.14 -14.76
CA THR A 205 14.47 17.73 -15.02
C THR A 205 13.67 16.79 -14.12
N GLY A 206 13.53 17.13 -12.83
CA GLY A 206 12.74 16.35 -11.87
C GLY A 206 11.26 16.26 -12.25
N LEU A 207 10.66 17.37 -12.68
CA LEU A 207 9.27 17.39 -13.13
C LEU A 207 9.08 16.67 -14.47
N ALA A 208 10.02 16.81 -15.41
CA ALA A 208 9.98 16.07 -16.67
C ALA A 208 10.08 14.56 -16.43
N LEU A 209 10.99 14.12 -15.56
CA LEU A 209 11.13 12.71 -15.21
C LEU A 209 9.90 12.19 -14.45
N LEU A 210 9.30 12.98 -13.55
CA LEU A 210 8.05 12.62 -12.89
C LEU A 210 6.92 12.40 -13.90
N GLY A 211 6.81 13.27 -14.91
CA GLY A 211 5.85 13.10 -16.02
C GLY A 211 6.11 11.82 -16.82
N LEU A 212 7.37 11.53 -17.15
CA LEU A 212 7.75 10.30 -17.84
C LEU A 212 7.42 9.04 -17.03
N VAL A 213 7.73 9.05 -15.74
CA VAL A 213 7.44 7.93 -14.82
C VAL A 213 5.93 7.73 -14.65
N PHE A 214 5.16 8.81 -14.60
CA PHE A 214 3.69 8.75 -14.58
C PHE A 214 3.10 8.16 -15.86
N LEU A 215 3.61 8.55 -17.03
CA LEU A 215 3.20 7.94 -18.30
C LEU A 215 3.58 6.45 -18.33
N ALA A 216 4.78 6.10 -17.91
CA ALA A 216 5.23 4.72 -17.83
C ALA A 216 4.36 3.87 -16.88
N SER A 217 3.92 4.41 -15.74
CA SER A 217 3.07 3.68 -14.80
C SER A 217 1.69 3.34 -15.34
N ILE A 218 1.21 4.08 -16.35
CA ILE A 218 -0.04 3.80 -17.06
C ILE A 218 0.20 2.86 -18.25
N LEU A 219 1.25 3.15 -19.03
CA LEU A 219 1.55 2.39 -20.25
C LEU A 219 1.99 0.96 -19.97
N ILE A 220 2.79 0.71 -18.93
CA ILE A 220 3.27 -0.63 -18.59
C ILE A 220 2.10 -1.60 -18.31
N PRO A 221 1.18 -1.33 -17.36
CA PRO A 221 0.05 -2.23 -17.12
C PRO A 221 -0.86 -2.34 -18.35
N PHE A 222 -1.07 -1.25 -19.11
CA PHE A 222 -1.81 -1.31 -20.37
C PHE A 222 -1.19 -2.30 -21.37
N ILE A 223 0.13 -2.23 -21.58
CA ILE A 223 0.86 -3.12 -22.49
C ILE A 223 0.78 -4.57 -22.01
N ILE A 224 0.94 -4.82 -20.70
CA ILE A 224 0.82 -6.17 -20.13
C ILE A 224 -0.57 -6.74 -20.40
N VAL A 225 -1.63 -5.98 -20.07
CA VAL A 225 -3.02 -6.40 -20.27
C VAL A 225 -3.30 -6.67 -21.76
N PHE A 226 -2.81 -5.80 -22.65
CA PHE A 226 -2.99 -5.93 -24.09
C PHE A 226 -2.27 -7.15 -24.69
N ILE A 227 -0.99 -7.37 -24.33
CA ILE A 227 -0.19 -8.49 -24.86
C ILE A 227 -0.72 -9.82 -24.35
N TYR A 228 -1.00 -9.91 -23.04
CA TYR A 228 -1.41 -11.17 -22.40
C TYR A 228 -2.92 -11.40 -22.45
N GLN A 229 -3.70 -10.52 -23.11
CA GLN A 229 -5.15 -10.61 -23.24
C GLN A 229 -5.85 -10.87 -21.90
N ARG A 230 -5.43 -10.11 -20.88
CA ARG A 230 -5.95 -10.21 -19.51
C ARG A 230 -7.07 -9.17 -19.30
N PRO A 231 -7.92 -9.33 -18.28
CA PRO A 231 -8.86 -8.26 -17.92
C PRO A 231 -8.11 -7.01 -17.42
N ALA A 232 -8.67 -5.83 -17.70
CA ALA A 232 -8.11 -4.55 -17.24
C ALA A 232 -8.27 -4.32 -15.72
N VAL A 233 -9.19 -5.08 -15.09
CA VAL A 233 -9.46 -5.05 -13.66
C VAL A 233 -9.24 -6.45 -13.11
N LEU A 234 -8.65 -6.55 -11.91
CA LEU A 234 -8.56 -7.81 -11.21
C LEU A 234 -9.95 -8.19 -10.68
N PHE A 235 -10.49 -9.30 -11.18
CA PHE A 235 -11.74 -9.84 -10.67
C PHE A 235 -11.49 -10.79 -9.51
N PHE A 236 -12.00 -10.44 -8.33
CA PHE A 236 -11.91 -11.23 -7.11
C PHE A 236 -12.94 -12.36 -7.08
N TYR A 237 -13.06 -13.14 -8.15
CA TYR A 237 -13.96 -14.30 -8.17
C TYR A 237 -13.45 -15.43 -7.25
N LEU A 238 -14.32 -16.39 -6.94
CA LEU A 238 -13.99 -17.51 -6.04
C LEU A 238 -12.74 -18.28 -6.48
N ASP A 239 -12.50 -18.42 -7.78
CA ASP A 239 -11.33 -19.13 -8.31
C ASP A 239 -10.02 -18.41 -7.95
N PHE A 240 -10.00 -17.07 -8.06
CA PHE A 240 -8.90 -16.23 -7.58
C PHE A 240 -8.75 -16.32 -6.06
N ILE A 241 -9.86 -16.20 -5.30
CA ILE A 241 -9.82 -16.15 -3.83
C ILE A 241 -9.27 -17.45 -3.24
N ARG A 242 -9.56 -18.60 -3.86
CA ARG A 242 -9.09 -19.92 -3.40
C ARG A 242 -7.59 -20.11 -3.59
N SER A 243 -7.00 -19.56 -4.65
CA SER A 243 -5.58 -19.72 -4.94
C SER A 243 -4.95 -18.48 -5.58
N PRO A 244 -4.85 -17.36 -4.84
CA PRO A 244 -4.38 -16.11 -5.41
C PRO A 244 -2.93 -16.21 -5.90
N LYS A 245 -2.08 -16.97 -5.20
CA LYS A 245 -0.67 -17.16 -5.55
C LYS A 245 -0.44 -17.84 -6.90
N SER A 246 -1.38 -18.68 -7.34
CA SER A 246 -1.28 -19.37 -8.64
C SER A 246 -2.00 -18.61 -9.75
N HIS A 247 -2.78 -17.58 -9.41
CA HIS A 247 -3.63 -16.89 -10.38
C HIS A 247 -2.80 -15.95 -11.27
N PRO A 248 -2.85 -16.09 -12.60
CA PRO A 248 -2.03 -15.29 -13.51
C PRO A 248 -2.30 -13.78 -13.40
N ASP A 249 -3.54 -13.35 -13.18
CA ASP A 249 -3.84 -11.90 -12.96
C ASP A 249 -3.17 -11.36 -11.69
N PHE A 250 -3.05 -12.19 -10.65
CA PHE A 250 -2.35 -11.78 -9.43
C PHE A 250 -0.87 -11.54 -9.72
N LEU A 251 -0.24 -12.52 -10.37
CA LEU A 251 1.20 -12.56 -10.59
C LEU A 251 1.69 -11.57 -11.65
N LEU A 252 0.91 -11.36 -12.71
CA LEU A 252 1.29 -10.51 -13.83
C LEU A 252 0.84 -9.06 -13.66
N THR A 253 -0.44 -8.84 -13.29
CA THR A 253 -1.06 -7.52 -13.34
C THR A 253 -1.22 -6.83 -12.00
N TYR A 254 -1.06 -7.53 -10.88
CA TYR A 254 -1.39 -6.99 -9.56
C TYR A 254 -0.17 -6.76 -8.66
N ILE A 255 0.56 -7.81 -8.28
CA ILE A 255 1.60 -7.68 -7.23
C ILE A 255 2.89 -6.97 -7.68
N LYS A 256 3.14 -6.91 -8.99
CA LYS A 256 4.39 -6.36 -9.54
C LYS A 256 4.39 -4.84 -9.37
N SER A 257 5.47 -4.29 -8.83
CA SER A 257 5.55 -2.85 -8.56
C SER A 257 5.38 -2.00 -9.84
N HIS A 258 5.85 -2.47 -11.00
CA HIS A 258 5.65 -1.73 -12.25
C HIS A 258 4.20 -1.74 -12.73
N ALA A 259 3.38 -2.71 -12.34
CA ALA A 259 1.97 -2.82 -12.73
C ALA A 259 1.03 -1.99 -11.82
N ARG A 260 1.45 -1.65 -10.59
CA ARG A 260 0.63 -0.98 -9.57
C ARG A 260 1.22 0.33 -9.04
N SER A 261 2.09 0.98 -9.80
CA SER A 261 2.82 2.19 -9.34
C SER A 261 2.03 3.50 -9.46
N THR A 262 1.01 3.56 -10.33
CA THR A 262 0.25 4.78 -10.64
C THR A 262 -0.31 5.51 -9.41
N PRO A 263 -1.00 4.85 -8.45
CA PRO A 263 -1.55 5.54 -7.29
C PRO A 263 -0.46 6.23 -6.45
N TYR A 264 0.69 5.57 -6.28
CA TYR A 264 1.79 6.16 -5.53
C TYR A 264 2.37 7.39 -6.24
N ILE A 265 2.53 7.34 -7.57
CA ILE A 265 3.03 8.47 -8.37
C ILE A 265 2.05 9.65 -8.36
N VAL A 266 0.75 9.38 -8.42
CA VAL A 266 -0.30 10.40 -8.19
C VAL A 266 -0.14 11.03 -6.80
N GLY A 267 0.17 10.22 -5.79
CA GLY A 267 0.55 10.69 -4.46
C GLY A 267 1.74 11.64 -4.48
N ILE A 268 2.83 11.32 -5.18
CA ILE A 268 4.02 12.18 -5.32
C ILE A 268 3.63 13.53 -5.95
N ILE A 269 2.84 13.52 -7.03
CA ILE A 269 2.35 14.73 -7.69
C ILE A 269 1.53 15.58 -6.71
N ALA A 270 0.57 14.97 -6.01
CA ALA A 270 -0.26 15.64 -5.01
C ALA A 270 0.57 16.23 -3.86
N GLY A 271 1.57 15.50 -3.37
CA GLY A 271 2.49 15.96 -2.32
C GLY A 271 3.32 17.17 -2.76
N TYR A 272 3.81 17.15 -4.01
CA TYR A 272 4.52 18.29 -4.59
C TYR A 272 3.61 19.51 -4.78
N MET A 273 2.39 19.32 -5.29
CA MET A 273 1.40 20.40 -5.44
C MET A 273 1.05 21.00 -4.09
N PHE A 274 0.78 20.17 -3.08
CA PHE A 274 0.46 20.61 -1.73
C PHE A 274 1.60 21.41 -1.10
N TYR A 275 2.85 20.96 -1.28
CA TYR A 275 4.03 21.72 -0.87
C TYR A 275 4.10 23.12 -1.51
N ARG A 276 3.90 23.22 -2.83
CA ARG A 276 3.93 24.49 -3.56
C ARG A 276 2.79 25.43 -3.15
N LEU A 277 1.58 24.91 -2.97
CA LEU A 277 0.42 25.70 -2.52
C LEU A 277 0.67 26.32 -1.14
N ARG A 278 1.28 25.56 -0.22
CA ARG A 278 1.62 26.05 1.12
C ARG A 278 2.70 27.14 1.09
N GLN A 279 3.73 26.98 0.25
CA GLN A 279 4.79 27.99 0.10
C GLN A 279 4.27 29.33 -0.44
N HIS A 280 3.38 29.29 -1.45
CA HIS A 280 2.92 30.50 -2.13
C HIS A 280 1.74 31.20 -1.43
N LYS A 281 1.30 30.75 -0.24
CA LYS A 281 0.08 31.21 0.46
C LYS A 281 -1.09 31.42 -0.51
N VAL A 282 -1.21 30.56 -1.52
CA VAL A 282 -2.27 30.71 -2.52
C VAL A 282 -3.56 30.41 -1.80
N SER A 283 -4.40 31.43 -1.65
CA SER A 283 -5.79 31.23 -1.26
C SER A 283 -6.41 30.28 -2.28
N VAL A 284 -6.66 29.04 -1.87
CA VAL A 284 -7.35 28.06 -2.69
C VAL A 284 -8.84 28.43 -2.68
N ASN A 285 -9.18 29.51 -3.38
CA ASN A 285 -10.56 29.91 -3.68
C ASN A 285 -11.21 28.98 -4.73
N TRP A 286 -10.87 27.69 -4.73
CA TRP A 286 -11.44 26.71 -5.65
C TRP A 286 -12.80 26.22 -5.16
N VAL A 287 -12.98 26.09 -3.84
CA VAL A 287 -14.29 25.73 -3.26
C VAL A 287 -15.28 26.89 -3.39
N SER A 288 -14.85 28.15 -3.24
CA SER A 288 -15.76 29.30 -3.47
C SER A 288 -16.16 29.46 -4.94
N ARG A 289 -15.26 29.25 -5.90
CA ARG A 289 -15.59 29.34 -7.34
C ARG A 289 -16.41 28.16 -7.86
N VAL A 290 -16.25 26.94 -7.31
CA VAL A 290 -17.06 25.78 -7.70
C VAL A 290 -18.48 25.87 -7.11
N PHE A 291 -18.65 26.51 -5.94
CA PHE A 291 -19.99 26.77 -5.39
C PHE A 291 -20.67 28.03 -5.97
N GLU A 292 -19.91 29.03 -6.45
CA GLU A 292 -20.46 30.19 -7.18
C GLU A 292 -20.79 29.87 -8.65
N SER A 293 -20.19 28.84 -9.25
CA SER A 293 -20.49 28.41 -10.63
C SER A 293 -21.71 27.49 -10.75
N LYS A 294 -22.71 27.64 -9.86
CA LYS A 294 -24.06 27.08 -10.02
C LYS A 294 -24.88 27.77 -11.14
N GLN A 295 -24.24 28.13 -12.25
CA GLN A 295 -24.89 28.58 -13.49
C GLN A 295 -24.50 27.77 -14.74
N LEU A 296 -23.69 26.70 -14.61
CA LEU A 296 -23.25 25.89 -15.75
C LEU A 296 -23.53 24.38 -15.62
N LEU A 297 -24.51 23.98 -14.80
CA LEU A 297 -25.08 22.62 -14.81
C LEU A 297 -26.24 22.52 -15.82
N ALA A 298 -25.94 22.80 -17.08
CA ALA A 298 -26.88 22.64 -18.19
C ALA A 298 -26.19 22.22 -19.49
N VAL A 299 -25.16 21.36 -19.43
CA VAL A 299 -24.75 20.53 -20.56
C VAL A 299 -24.17 19.23 -19.98
N VAL A 300 -24.58 18.09 -20.55
CA VAL A 300 -24.24 16.71 -20.18
C VAL A 300 -25.13 16.11 -19.08
N VAL A 301 -26.35 15.77 -19.51
CA VAL A 301 -26.88 14.40 -19.34
C VAL A 301 -25.89 13.40 -19.91
#